data_AF-A0A1V5DFX5-F1
#
_entry.id   AF-A0A1V5DFX5-F1
#
_cell.length_a   1.000
_cell.length_b   1.000
_cell.length_c   1.000
_cell.angle_alpha   90.00
_cell.angle_beta   90.00
_cell.angle_gamma   90.00
#
_symmetry.space_group_name_H-M   'P 1'
#
loop_
_entity.id
_entity.type
_entity.pdbx_description
1 polymer ?
#
loop_
_entity_poly.entity_id
_entity_poly.type
_entity_poly.pdbx_seq_one_letter_code
_entity_poly.pdbx_strand_id
1 'polypeptide(L)'
;MINKKRYKEVLSKLLNEHYEEIKKKHSGSKDRQQYINGYLTAARALGAFDYDELKEIIDNVHFNAFGKTIEERQKSELSSYSLDENILAIPTYIREGILLDNT
;
A
#
# COMPACT_ATOMS: atom_id res chain seq x y z
N MET A 1 17.24 -2.56 -28.68
CA MET A 1 16.00 -3.32 -28.37
C MET A 1 15.96 -3.54 -26.86
N ILE A 2 14.93 -3.03 -26.17
CA ILE A 2 14.84 -3.18 -24.71
C ILE A 2 14.54 -4.63 -24.36
N ASN A 3 15.33 -5.21 -23.46
CA ASN A 3 15.10 -6.57 -22.97
C ASN A 3 13.96 -6.55 -21.94
N LYS A 4 12.72 -6.66 -22.42
CA LYS A 4 11.51 -6.64 -21.59
C LYS A 4 11.55 -7.71 -20.48
N LYS A 5 12.12 -8.89 -20.76
CA LYS A 5 12.21 -9.99 -19.77
C LYS A 5 13.06 -9.59 -18.57
N ARG A 6 14.27 -9.05 -18.83
CA ARG A 6 15.17 -8.57 -17.78
C ARG A 6 14.56 -7.42 -16.99
N TYR A 7 13.82 -6.53 -17.66
CA TYR A 7 13.12 -5.45 -16.97
C TYR A 7 12.07 -5.98 -15.99
N LYS A 8 11.22 -6.92 -16.43
CA LYS A 8 10.21 -7.55 -15.57
C LYS A 8 10.85 -8.23 -14.36
N GLU A 9 11.91 -9.00 -14.55
CA GLU A 9 12.64 -9.66 -13.46
C GLU A 9 13.15 -8.68 -12.40
N VAL A 10 13.77 -7.58 -12.84
CA VAL A 10 14.28 -6.54 -11.93
C VAL A 10 13.14 -5.81 -11.22
N LEU A 11 12.08 -5.43 -11.94
CA LEU A 11 10.92 -4.75 -11.36
C LEU A 11 10.22 -5.64 -10.32
N SER A 12 9.98 -6.91 -10.64
CA SER A 12 9.34 -7.85 -9.73
C SER A 12 10.17 -8.08 -8.47
N LYS A 13 11.50 -8.18 -8.59
CA LYS A 13 12.40 -8.29 -7.44
C LYS A 13 12.33 -7.06 -6.54
N LEU A 14 12.41 -5.87 -7.14
CA LEU A 14 12.37 -4.58 -6.44
C LEU A 14 11.04 -4.39 -5.68
N LEU A 15 9.92 -4.72 -6.33
CA LEU A 15 8.59 -4.67 -5.74
C LEU A 15 8.43 -5.68 -4.60
N ASN A 16 8.90 -6.92 -4.77
CA ASN A 16 8.85 -7.94 -3.72
C ASN A 16 9.63 -7.50 -2.47
N GLU A 17 10.85 -7.01 -2.64
CA GLU A 17 11.66 -6.53 -1.51
C GLU A 17 10.98 -5.36 -0.78
N HIS A 18 10.38 -4.45 -1.54
CA HIS A 18 9.65 -3.31 -0.97
C HIS A 18 8.38 -3.74 -0.22
N TYR A 19 7.61 -4.68 -0.78
CA TYR A 19 6.39 -5.18 -0.15
C TYR A 19 6.68 -6.06 1.07
N GLU A 20 7.73 -6.85 1.06
CA GLU A 20 8.19 -7.59 2.23
C GLU A 20 8.62 -6.65 3.38
N GLU A 21 9.28 -5.53 3.06
CA GLU A 21 9.56 -4.49 4.06
C GLU A 21 8.28 -3.88 4.62
N ILE A 22 7.32 -3.51 3.77
CA ILE A 22 6.03 -2.98 4.21
C ILE A 22 5.29 -3.99 5.09
N LYS A 23 5.29 -5.27 4.71
CA LYS A 23 4.65 -6.34 5.48
C LYS A 23 5.25 -6.51 6.87
N LYS A 24 6.59 -6.39 6.99
CA LYS A 24 7.30 -6.53 8.27
C LYS A 24 7.21 -5.27 9.15
N LYS A 25 7.39 -4.09 8.57
CA LYS A 25 7.57 -2.82 9.31
C LYS A 25 6.32 -1.93 9.31
N HIS A 26 5.25 -2.36 8.62
CA HIS A 26 4.03 -1.57 8.38
C HIS A 26 4.28 -0.23 7.67
N SER A 27 5.51 0.01 7.21
CA SER A 27 5.94 1.22 6.50
C SER A 27 7.00 0.86 5.47
N GLY A 28 6.91 1.48 4.29
CA GLY A 28 7.88 1.34 3.22
C GLY A 28 8.94 2.44 3.27
N SER A 29 10.15 2.13 2.80
CA SER A 29 11.17 3.16 2.59
C SER A 29 10.75 4.14 1.49
N LYS A 30 10.73 5.44 1.81
CA LYS A 30 10.40 6.52 0.86
C LYS A 30 11.37 6.56 -0.33
N ASP A 31 12.66 6.36 -0.07
CA ASP A 31 13.69 6.37 -1.13
C ASP A 31 13.46 5.23 -2.12
N ARG A 32 13.09 4.05 -1.60
CA ARG A 32 12.80 2.87 -2.43
C ARG A 32 11.54 3.07 -3.26
N GLN A 33 10.52 3.69 -2.69
CA GLN A 33 9.30 4.05 -3.41
C GLN A 33 9.58 5.05 -4.55
N GLN A 34 10.39 6.09 -4.29
CA GLN A 34 10.82 7.03 -5.32
C GLN A 34 11.61 6.35 -6.44
N TYR A 35 12.51 5.43 -6.08
CA TYR A 35 13.27 4.66 -7.05
C TYR A 35 12.37 3.78 -7.94
N ILE A 36 11.39 3.07 -7.36
CA ILE A 36 10.38 2.29 -8.11
C ILE A 36 9.61 3.20 -9.07
N ASN A 37 9.14 4.36 -8.60
CA ASN A 37 8.40 5.32 -9.41
C ASN A 37 9.25 5.84 -10.58
N GLY A 38 10.52 6.16 -10.35
CA GLY A 38 11.46 6.55 -11.39
C GLY A 38 11.68 5.44 -12.42
N TYR A 39 11.81 4.19 -11.97
CA TYR A 39 11.98 3.02 -12.83
C TYR A 39 10.76 2.81 -13.75
N LEU A 40 9.55 2.88 -13.20
CA LEU A 40 8.29 2.81 -13.96
C LEU A 40 8.15 3.96 -14.97
N THR A 41 8.50 5.18 -14.55
CA THR A 41 8.46 6.37 -15.42
C THR A 41 9.43 6.23 -16.59
N ALA A 42 10.63 5.72 -16.35
CA ALA A 42 11.62 5.48 -17.39
C ALA A 42 11.14 4.42 -18.40
N ALA A 43 10.55 3.31 -17.93
CA ALA A 43 9.98 2.31 -18.83
C ALA A 43 8.89 2.85 -19.75
N ARG A 44 8.03 3.72 -19.22
CA ARG A 44 6.98 4.37 -19.99
C ARG A 44 7.56 5.38 -20.99
N ALA A 45 8.52 6.21 -20.56
CA ALA A 45 9.19 7.19 -21.43
C ALA A 45 9.95 6.53 -22.58
N LEU A 46 10.50 5.33 -22.34
CA LEU A 46 11.18 4.53 -23.34
C LEU A 46 10.23 3.76 -24.28
N GLY A 47 8.90 3.85 -24.08
CA GLY A 47 7.92 3.08 -24.84
C GLY A 47 8.08 1.56 -24.70
N ALA A 48 8.73 1.11 -23.62
CA ALA A 48 9.02 -0.31 -23.43
C ALA A 48 7.81 -1.09 -22.94
N PHE A 49 6.93 -0.43 -22.18
CA PHE A 49 5.74 -1.00 -21.59
C PHE A 49 4.60 0.01 -21.59
N ASP A 50 3.40 -0.49 -21.80
CA ASP A 50 2.19 0.29 -21.60
C ASP A 50 1.82 0.36 -20.12
N TYR A 51 0.98 1.33 -19.77
CA TYR A 51 0.51 1.51 -18.40
C TYR A 51 -0.15 0.24 -17.85
N ASP A 52 -0.97 -0.42 -18.68
CA ASP A 52 -1.69 -1.63 -18.27
C ASP A 52 -0.74 -2.81 -18.03
N GLU A 53 0.30 -2.98 -18.85
CA GLU A 53 1.32 -4.01 -18.65
C GLU A 53 2.09 -3.79 -17.33
N LEU A 54 2.43 -2.53 -17.01
CA LEU A 54 3.11 -2.21 -15.76
C LEU A 54 2.18 -2.41 -14.55
N LYS A 55 0.92 -2.01 -14.67
CA LYS A 55 -0.09 -2.20 -13.63
C LYS A 55 -0.30 -3.67 -13.32
N GLU A 56 -0.40 -4.52 -14.34
CA GLU A 56 -0.58 -5.96 -14.16
C GLU A 56 0.61 -6.60 -13.42
N ILE A 57 1.84 -6.17 -13.68
CA ILE A 57 3.03 -6.64 -12.95
C ILE A 57 2.93 -6.22 -11.48
N ILE A 58 2.60 -4.96 -11.22
CA ILE A 58 2.48 -4.42 -9.86
C ILE A 58 1.40 -5.15 -9.07
N ASP A 59 0.22 -5.36 -9.67
CA ASP A 59 -0.92 -6.02 -9.06
C ASP A 59 -0.60 -7.48 -8.74
N ASN A 60 0.01 -8.21 -9.68
CA ASN A 60 0.43 -9.60 -9.45
C ASN A 60 1.45 -9.72 -8.31
N VAL A 61 2.46 -8.84 -8.28
CA VAL A 61 3.48 -8.87 -7.22
C VAL A 61 2.87 -8.48 -5.86
N HIS A 62 1.96 -7.51 -5.83
CA HIS A 62 1.24 -7.15 -4.61
C HIS A 62 0.38 -8.31 -4.11
N PHE A 63 -0.40 -8.94 -4.99
CA PHE A 63 -1.23 -10.09 -4.64
C PHE A 63 -0.41 -11.24 -4.08
N ASN A 64 0.75 -11.54 -4.68
CA ASN A 64 1.66 -12.57 -4.16
C ASN A 64 2.24 -12.24 -2.77
N ALA A 65 2.52 -10.97 -2.48
CA ALA A 65 3.09 -10.57 -1.19
C ALA A 65 2.04 -10.52 -0.05
N PHE A 66 0.84 -10.02 -0.35
CA PHE A 66 -0.21 -9.72 0.64
C PHE A 66 -1.41 -10.69 0.61
N GLY A 67 -1.53 -11.54 -0.41
CA GLY A 67 -2.66 -12.44 -0.61
C GLY A 67 -3.99 -11.73 -0.94
N LYS A 68 -3.93 -10.43 -1.25
CA LYS A 68 -5.07 -9.57 -1.53
C LYS A 68 -4.70 -8.55 -2.61
N THR A 69 -5.69 -8.14 -3.38
CA THR A 69 -5.54 -7.02 -4.33
C THR A 69 -5.32 -5.70 -3.59
N ILE A 70 -4.79 -4.71 -4.30
CA ILE A 70 -4.62 -3.36 -3.76
C ILE A 70 -5.97 -2.77 -3.33
N GLU A 71 -7.02 -2.99 -4.13
CA GLU A 71 -8.37 -2.50 -3.85
C GLU A 71 -8.98 -3.14 -2.59
N GLU A 72 -8.84 -4.46 -2.44
CA GLU A 72 -9.30 -5.16 -1.23
C GLU A 72 -8.57 -4.68 0.02
N ARG A 73 -7.27 -4.45 -0.10
CA ARG A 73 -6.46 -3.91 1.00
C ARG A 73 -6.94 -2.53 1.42
N GLN A 74 -7.12 -1.62 0.46
CA GLN A 74 -7.63 -0.27 0.74
C GLN A 74 -9.00 -0.31 1.42
N LYS A 75 -9.93 -1.17 0.95
CA LYS A 75 -11.24 -1.35 1.58
C LYS A 75 -11.13 -1.86 3.02
N SER A 76 -10.25 -2.83 3.28
CA SER A 76 -10.05 -3.38 4.63
C SER A 76 -9.42 -2.38 5.60
N GLU A 77 -8.47 -1.56 5.14
CA GLU A 77 -7.82 -0.54 5.97
C GLU A 77 -8.80 0.62 6.27
N LEU A 78 -9.59 1.07 5.27
CA LEU A 78 -10.64 2.08 5.46
C LEU A 78 -11.73 1.61 6.44
N SER A 79 -12.13 0.34 6.36
CA SER A 79 -13.13 -0.23 7.28
C SER A 79 -12.63 -0.34 8.73
N SER A 80 -11.31 -0.40 8.96
CA SER A 80 -10.74 -0.47 10.30
C SER A 80 -10.72 0.89 11.03
N TYR A 81 -10.63 1.99 10.27
CA TYR A 81 -10.67 3.35 10.82
C TYR A 81 -12.06 3.76 11.33
N SER A 82 -13.14 3.26 10.71
CA SER A 82 -14.51 3.68 11.07
C SER A 82 -15.01 3.15 12.44
N LEU A 83 -14.31 2.19 13.04
CA LEU A 83 -14.65 1.70 14.38
C LEU A 83 -14.17 2.66 15.48
N ASP A 84 -13.12 3.44 15.24
CA ASP A 84 -12.46 4.25 16.29
C ASP A 84 -13.07 5.66 16.43
N GLU A 85 -13.59 6.24 15.34
CA GLU A 85 -14.25 7.56 15.38
C GLU A 85 -15.50 7.57 16.27
N ASN A 86 -16.29 6.48 16.25
CA ASN A 86 -17.48 6.37 17.09
C ASN A 86 -17.15 6.26 18.58
N ILE A 87 -15.99 5.68 18.94
CA ILE A 87 -15.54 5.58 20.33
C ILE A 87 -15.04 6.95 20.83
N LEU A 88 -14.37 7.72 19.97
CA LEU A 88 -13.91 9.08 20.28
C LEU A 88 -15.07 10.09 20.36
N ALA A 89 -16.19 9.83 19.68
CA ALA A 89 -17.41 10.65 19.78
C ALA A 89 -18.10 10.54 21.15
N ILE A 90 -17.81 9.50 21.95
CA ILE A 90 -18.34 9.35 23.31
C ILE A 90 -17.48 10.20 24.25
N PRO A 91 -18.06 11.20 24.93
CA PRO A 91 -17.32 11.99 25.91
C PRO A 91 -16.64 11.10 26.97
N THR A 92 -15.38 11.41 27.30
CA THR A 92 -14.54 10.57 28.17
C THR A 92 -15.18 10.26 29.53
N TYR A 93 -15.93 11.20 30.10
CA TYR A 93 -16.62 10.97 31.38
C TYR A 93 -17.70 9.89 31.29
N ILE A 94 -18.35 9.72 30.13
CA ILE A 94 -19.31 8.62 29.88
C ILE A 94 -18.56 7.30 29.74
N ARG A 95 -17.41 7.31 29.05
CA ARG A 95 -16.55 6.11 28.88
C ARG A 95 -15.99 5.59 30.20
N GLU A 96 -15.59 6.49 31.10
CA GLU A 96 -15.02 6.16 32.41
C GLU A 96 -16.08 5.98 33.52
N GLY A 97 -17.38 6.08 33.19
CA GLY A 97 -18.47 5.90 34.17
C GLY A 97 -18.54 7.00 35.23
N ILE A 98 -18.05 8.20 34.93
CA ILE A 98 -18.05 9.34 35.85
C ILE A 98 -19.44 9.99 35.83
N LEU A 99 -20.14 9.92 36.96
CA LEU A 99 -21.39 10.66 37.16
C LEU A 99 -21.06 12.14 37.39
N LEU A 100 -21.55 13.00 36.50
CA LEU A 100 -21.53 14.44 36.72
C LEU A 100 -22.72 14.78 37.61
N ASP A 101 -22.45 15.16 38.85
CA ASP A 101 -23.49 15.68 39.75
C ASP A 101 -24.01 17.00 39.16
N ASN A 102 -25.29 17.01 38.76
CA ASN A 102 -25.96 18.22 38.30
C ASN A 102 -26.09 19.18 39.48
N THR A 103 -25.32 20.26 39.45
CA THR A 103 -25.47 21.41 40.36
C THR A 103 -26.51 22.40 39.83
#